data_AF-A0A932JRF7-F1
#
_entry.id   AF-A0A932JRF7-F1
#
_cell.length_a   1.000
_cell.length_b   1.000
_cell.length_c   1.000
_cell.angle_alpha   90.00
_cell.angle_beta   90.00
_cell.angle_gamma   90.00
#
_symmetry.space_group_name_H-M   'P 1'
#
loop_
_entity.id
_entity.type
_entity.pdbx_description
1 polymer ?
#
loop_
_entity_poly.entity_id
_entity_poly.type
_entity_poly.pdbx_seq_one_letter_code
_entity_poly.pdbx_strand_id
1 'polypeptide(L)'
;MFRPAGMTADLELYELRAGARDPVRAAAFDAACAALRCARWQDVAAALSGLPADDGPARYLAAYAEKCSRNPPIDWRGVIELTAK
;
A
#
# COMPACT_ATOMS: atom_id res chain seq x y z
N MET A 1 -15.11 4.41 -14.47
CA MET A 1 -14.43 3.25 -15.05
C MET A 1 -14.20 3.55 -16.52
N PHE A 2 -12.95 3.57 -16.98
CA PHE A 2 -12.61 3.87 -18.37
C PHE A 2 -11.93 2.65 -18.98
N ARG A 3 -12.37 2.24 -20.17
CA ARG A 3 -11.78 1.13 -20.93
C ARG A 3 -11.19 1.68 -22.22
N PRO A 4 -9.85 1.88 -22.29
CA PRO A 4 -9.19 2.23 -23.53
C PRO A 4 -9.42 1.16 -24.59
N ALA A 5 -9.46 1.56 -25.86
CA ALA A 5 -9.64 0.63 -26.97
C ALA A 5 -8.52 -0.43 -26.98
N GLY A 6 -8.90 -1.71 -27.00
CA GLY A 6 -7.97 -2.84 -27.04
C GLY A 6 -7.70 -3.53 -25.71
N MET A 7 -8.27 -3.06 -24.59
CA MET A 7 -8.16 -3.73 -23.29
C MET A 7 -9.41 -4.54 -22.95
N THR A 8 -9.21 -5.76 -22.44
CA THR A 8 -10.27 -6.68 -22.01
C THR A 8 -10.62 -6.55 -20.53
N ALA A 9 -9.76 -5.90 -19.74
CA ALA A 9 -9.97 -5.61 -18.33
C ALA A 9 -10.34 -4.15 -18.12
N ASP A 10 -11.20 -3.89 -17.14
CA ASP A 10 -11.51 -2.53 -16.73
C ASP A 10 -10.37 -1.98 -15.87
N LEU A 11 -9.86 -0.82 -16.27
CA LEU A 11 -8.90 -0.09 -15.46
C LEU A 11 -9.69 0.76 -14.45
N GLU A 12 -9.49 0.45 -13.17
CA GLU A 12 -9.79 1.38 -12.10
C GLU A 12 -8.71 2.46 -12.10
N LEU A 13 -9.06 3.62 -12.66
CA LEU A 13 -8.25 4.81 -12.52
C LEU A 13 -8.37 5.28 -11.07
N TYR A 14 -7.36 4.98 -10.25
CA TYR A 14 -7.24 5.58 -8.92
C TYR A 14 -6.84 7.04 -9.13
N GLU A 15 -7.84 7.92 -9.08
CA GLU A 15 -7.62 9.34 -8.90
C GLU A 15 -6.75 9.51 -7.64
N LEU A 16 -5.57 10.13 -7.77
CA LEU A 16 -4.81 10.67 -6.64
C LEU A 16 -5.71 11.74 -6.00
N ARG A 17 -6.68 11.33 -5.19
CA ARG A 17 -7.64 12.24 -4.60
C ARG A 17 -6.91 13.15 -3.65
N ALA A 18 -6.77 14.41 -4.06
CA ALA A 18 -6.61 15.55 -3.18
C ALA A 18 -7.92 15.86 -2.41
N GLY A 19 -8.63 14.82 -1.97
CA GLY A 19 -9.72 14.97 -1.00
C GLY A 19 -9.10 15.13 0.38
N ALA A 20 -9.74 15.90 1.27
CA ALA A 20 -9.29 16.09 2.64
C ALA A 20 -8.93 14.72 3.26
N ARG A 21 -7.63 14.47 3.36
CA ARG A 21 -7.09 13.26 3.99
C ARG A 21 -7.63 13.27 5.41
N ASP A 22 -8.43 12.28 5.77
CA ASP A 22 -8.72 12.03 7.17
C ASP A 22 -7.36 12.02 7.89
N PRO A 23 -7.11 12.99 8.79
CA PRO A 23 -5.79 13.19 9.36
C PRO A 23 -5.31 11.95 10.13
N VAL A 24 -6.24 11.16 10.67
CA VAL A 24 -5.93 9.90 11.33
C VAL A 24 -5.45 8.87 10.30
N ARG A 25 -6.15 8.73 9.18
CA ARG A 25 -5.75 7.82 8.10
C ARG A 25 -4.40 8.22 7.49
N ALA A 26 -4.20 9.51 7.26
CA ALA A 26 -2.94 10.04 6.74
C ALA A 26 -1.76 9.73 7.67
N ALA A 27 -1.91 10.00 8.97
CA ALA A 27 -0.87 9.73 9.96
C ALA A 27 -0.54 8.24 10.07
N ALA A 28 -1.56 7.37 10.06
CA ALA A 28 -1.38 5.92 10.05
C ALA A 28 -0.60 5.45 8.80
N PHE A 29 -0.96 5.97 7.63
CA PHE A 29 -0.31 5.62 6.38
C PHE A 29 1.14 6.12 6.32
N ASP A 30 1.39 7.35 6.78
CA ASP A 30 2.74 7.92 6.81
C ASP A 30 3.64 7.16 7.81
N ALA A 31 3.09 6.75 8.97
CA ALA A 31 3.78 5.89 9.94
C ALA A 31 4.12 4.51 9.34
N ALA A 32 3.18 3.91 8.60
CA ALA A 32 3.40 2.65 7.90
C ALA A 32 4.51 2.79 6.84
N CYS A 33 4.53 3.89 6.07
CA CYS A 33 5.60 4.16 5.11
C CYS A 33 6.97 4.34 5.78
N ALA A 34 7.03 5.02 6.93
CA ALA A 34 8.26 5.18 7.70
C ALA A 34 8.79 3.82 8.21
N ALA A 35 7.92 2.99 8.77
CA ALA A 35 8.26 1.63 9.21
C ALA A 35 8.74 0.76 8.04
N LEU A 36 8.05 0.85 6.90
CA LEU A 36 8.39 0.11 5.68
C LEU A 36 9.80 0.47 5.19
N ARG A 37 10.16 1.76 5.12
CA ARG A 37 11.51 2.19 4.71
C ARG A 37 12.62 1.59 5.59
N CYS A 38 12.34 1.37 6.87
CA CYS A 38 13.27 0.80 7.83
C CYS A 38 13.19 -0.73 7.94
N ALA A 39 12.49 -1.42 7.03
CA ALA A 39 12.26 -2.88 7.09
C ALA A 39 11.57 -3.36 8.38
N ARG A 40 10.81 -2.49 9.06
CA ARG A 40 10.08 -2.83 10.29
C ARG A 40 8.71 -3.41 9.96
N TRP A 41 8.68 -4.61 9.40
CA TRP A 41 7.48 -5.22 8.79
C TRP A 41 6.29 -5.37 9.75
N GLN A 42 6.55 -5.75 11.01
CA GLN A 42 5.50 -5.90 12.02
C GLN A 42 4.83 -4.56 12.34
N ASP A 43 5.62 -3.48 12.34
CA ASP A 43 5.13 -2.13 12.65
C ASP A 43 4.30 -1.55 11.50
N VAL A 44 4.55 -1.98 10.25
CA VAL A 44 3.70 -1.64 9.11
C VAL A 44 2.30 -2.20 9.31
N ALA A 45 2.18 -3.48 9.68
CA ALA A 45 0.87 -4.12 9.92
C ALA A 45 0.13 -3.47 11.10
N ALA A 46 0.86 -3.14 12.18
CA ALA A 46 0.29 -2.46 13.34
C ALA A 46 -0.19 -1.03 13.02
N ALA A 47 0.59 -0.27 12.24
CA ALA A 47 0.20 1.09 11.83
C ALA A 47 -1.07 1.09 10.94
N LEU A 48 -1.29 0.03 10.16
CA LEU A 48 -2.41 -0.08 9.23
C LEU A 48 -3.63 -0.82 9.82
N SER A 49 -3.53 -1.46 11.00
CA SER A 49 -4.60 -2.30 11.55
C SER A 49 -5.88 -1.55 11.90
N GLY A 50 -5.77 -0.23 12.13
CA GLY A 50 -6.92 0.64 12.42
C GLY A 50 -7.59 1.22 11.16
N LEU A 51 -7.07 0.94 9.96
CA LEU A 51 -7.63 1.45 8.72
C LEU A 51 -8.78 0.54 8.23
N PRO A 52 -9.83 1.11 7.63
CA PRO A 52 -10.92 0.35 7.05
C PRO A 52 -10.45 -0.66 5.99
N ALA A 53 -11.09 -1.83 5.97
CA ALA A 53 -10.72 -2.95 5.10
C ALA A 53 -11.01 -2.73 3.60
N ASP A 54 -11.65 -1.62 3.24
CA ASP A 54 -11.87 -1.16 1.87
C ASP A 54 -10.71 -0.29 1.34
N ASP A 55 -9.75 0.08 2.19
CA ASP A 55 -8.56 0.81 1.80
C ASP A 55 -7.57 -0.13 1.08
N GLY A 56 -7.69 -0.18 -0.25
CA GLY A 56 -6.86 -1.00 -1.13
C GLY A 56 -5.36 -0.82 -0.91
N PRO A 57 -4.83 0.42 -0.90
CA PRO A 57 -3.42 0.70 -0.60
C PRO A 57 -2.98 0.18 0.78
N ALA A 58 -3.76 0.40 1.83
CA ALA A 58 -3.43 -0.08 3.17
C ALA A 58 -3.40 -1.62 3.21
N ARG A 59 -4.39 -2.28 2.59
CA ARG A 59 -4.41 -3.75 2.48
C ARG A 59 -3.23 -4.29 1.72
N TYR A 60 -2.86 -3.65 0.61
CA TYR A 60 -1.69 -4.05 -0.17
C TYR A 60 -0.41 -3.98 0.68
N LEU A 61 -0.19 -2.85 1.36
CA LEU A 61 0.99 -2.67 2.21
C LEU A 61 1.02 -3.64 3.39
N ALA A 62 -0.12 -3.89 4.05
CA ALA A 62 -0.22 -4.84 5.14
C ALA A 62 0.11 -6.27 4.67
N ALA A 63 -0.47 -6.72 3.55
CA ALA A 63 -0.19 -8.03 2.97
C ALA A 63 1.28 -8.16 2.51
N TYR A 64 1.84 -7.10 1.92
CA TYR A 64 3.24 -7.06 1.53
C TYR A 64 4.17 -7.16 2.74
N ALA A 65 3.88 -6.41 3.81
CA ALA A 65 4.63 -6.46 5.06
C ALA A 65 4.54 -7.83 5.72
N GLU A 66 3.37 -8.47 5.72
CA GLU A 66 3.21 -9.84 6.22
C GLU A 66 4.10 -10.82 5.44
N LYS A 67 4.10 -10.74 4.10
CA LYS A 67 4.96 -11.57 3.25
C LYS A 67 6.45 -11.35 3.57
N CYS A 68 6.87 -10.09 3.68
CA CYS A 68 8.25 -9.72 4.00
C CYS A 68 8.65 -10.09 5.44
N SER A 69 7.70 -10.14 6.38
CA SER A 69 7.97 -10.59 7.74
C SER A 69 8.41 -12.06 7.79
N ARG A 70 7.90 -12.87 6.86
CA ARG A 70 8.23 -14.30 6.74
C ARG A 70 9.48 -14.52 5.89
N ASN A 71 9.61 -13.77 4.80
CA ASN A 71 10.71 -13.84 3.85
C ASN A 71 11.22 -12.42 3.54
N PRO A 72 12.07 -11.85 4.40
CA PRO A 72 12.56 -10.50 4.21
C PRO A 72 13.50 -10.44 2.98
N PRO A 73 13.36 -9.40 2.13
CA PRO A 73 14.28 -9.21 1.02
C PRO A 73 15.69 -8.89 1.53
N ILE A 74 16.70 -9.49 0.90
CA ILE A 74 18.12 -9.37 1.28
C ILE A 74 18.59 -7.91 1.17
N ASP A 75 18.23 -7.22 0.08
CA ASP A 75 18.64 -5.84 -0.20
C ASP A 75 17.44 -4.90 -0.22
N TRP A 76 16.78 -4.73 0.93
CA TRP A 76 15.66 -3.80 1.02
C TRP A 76 16.09 -2.34 0.84
N ARG A 77 15.48 -1.64 -0.13
CA ARG A 77 15.76 -0.22 -0.44
C ARG A 77 14.57 0.71 -0.24
N GLY A 78 13.48 0.23 0.35
CA GLY A 78 12.26 1.04 0.51
C GLY A 78 11.39 1.16 -0.74
N VAL A 79 11.67 0.39 -1.80
CA VAL A 79 10.97 0.47 -3.10
C VAL A 79 10.16 -0.80 -3.33
N ILE A 80 8.88 -0.63 -3.66
CA ILE A 80 8.00 -1.71 -4.11
C ILE A 80 7.77 -1.49 -5.61
N GLU A 81 8.27 -2.41 -6.43
CA GLU A 81 8.00 -2.41 -7.87
C GLU A 81 6.70 -3.15 -8.15
N LEU A 82 5.73 -2.45 -8.74
CA LEU A 82 4.48 -3.02 -9.22
C LEU A 82 4.57 -3.21 -10.72
N THR A 83 4.61 -4.46 -11.18
CA THR A 83 4.54 -4.79 -12.61
C THR A 83 3.09 -5.08 -12.97
N ALA A 84 2.49 -4.26 -13.83
CA ALA A 84 1.23 -4.59 -14.47
C ALA A 84 1.46 -5.76 -15.44
N LYS A 85 0.63 -6.80 -15.35
CA LYS A 85 0.60 -7.92 -16.29
C LYS A 85 -0.54 -7.74 -17.29
#